data_AF-A0A3D5F2T0-F1
#
_entry.id   AF-A0A3D5F2T0-F1
#
_cell.length_a   1.000
_cell.length_b   1.000
_cell.length_c   1.000
_cell.angle_alpha   90.00
_cell.angle_beta   90.00
_cell.angle_gamma   90.00
#
_symmetry.space_group_name_H-M   'P 1'
#
loop_
_entity.id
_entity.type
_entity.pdbx_description
1 polymer ?
#
loop_
_entity_poly.entity_id
_entity_poly.type
_entity_poly.pdbx_seq_one_letter_code
_entity_poly.pdbx_strand_id
1 'polypeptide(L)'
;MYFGFKISNAIDSIKYALTPPELPEYQSLKMQYVNANGYKDEPSDWFHHASQGTATIPIPYAWLVALEAPKSNPWWLFFGEEELLIGEYMLRHGFIEQPASHSNPDGLPIGIAKTESIYFAGLNRKATAAGFTCAACHTGQLIYADKRYIIDGAPASTDLGLFTRSLGAALGQTVLSGKVNILNGRFDRFARRVLGSNDNIVTRNQLKDDLNETIEILAKSSDTIEVTEGFTRLDALNRIGNQVFNKDMSRPANYSPINAPVNYPHIWTTSWF
;
A
#
# COMPACT_ATOMS: atom_id res chain seq x y z
N MET A 1 15.50 -40.58 -12.88
CA MET A 1 14.54 -39.64 -13.49
C MET A 1 13.54 -39.21 -12.43
N TYR A 2 13.74 -38.08 -11.73
CA TYR A 2 12.70 -37.38 -10.94
C TYR A 2 13.25 -35.99 -10.52
N PHE A 3 13.28 -35.05 -11.46
CA PHE A 3 13.55 -33.62 -11.20
C PHE A 3 12.33 -32.72 -11.46
N GLY A 4 11.16 -33.31 -11.75
CA GLY A 4 9.97 -32.58 -12.23
C GLY A 4 9.07 -31.95 -11.17
N PHE A 5 9.07 -32.42 -9.91
CA PHE A 5 8.06 -32.01 -8.91
C PHE A 5 8.49 -30.84 -7.99
N LYS A 6 9.77 -30.46 -7.94
CA LYS A 6 10.23 -29.30 -7.15
C LYS A 6 10.26 -27.99 -7.93
N ILE A 7 10.44 -28.05 -9.25
CA ILE A 7 10.51 -26.87 -10.11
C ILE A 7 9.11 -26.28 -10.35
N SER A 8 8.08 -27.12 -10.57
CA SER A 8 6.69 -26.64 -10.73
C SER A 8 6.23 -25.86 -9.49
N ASN A 9 6.42 -26.42 -8.29
CA ASN A 9 5.97 -25.79 -7.05
C ASN A 9 6.70 -24.48 -6.73
N ALA A 10 7.99 -24.36 -7.10
CA ALA A 10 8.75 -23.12 -6.95
C ALA A 10 8.36 -22.07 -8.00
N ILE A 11 8.07 -22.48 -9.24
CA ILE A 11 7.58 -21.57 -10.28
C ILE A 11 6.17 -21.10 -9.93
N ASP A 12 5.30 -21.98 -9.42
CA ASP A 12 3.93 -21.64 -9.04
C ASP A 12 3.89 -20.71 -7.82
N SER A 13 4.78 -20.88 -6.85
CA SER A 13 4.88 -19.98 -5.70
C SER A 13 5.44 -18.60 -6.07
N ILE A 14 6.46 -18.55 -6.93
CA ILE A 14 6.99 -17.28 -7.47
C ILE A 14 5.93 -16.60 -8.34
N LYS A 15 5.24 -17.35 -9.20
CA LYS A 15 4.15 -16.82 -10.03
C LYS A 15 3.01 -16.28 -9.18
N TYR A 16 2.60 -17.01 -8.14
CA TYR A 16 1.58 -16.57 -7.21
C TYR A 16 1.97 -15.28 -6.47
N ALA A 17 3.22 -15.18 -6.01
CA ALA A 17 3.73 -13.99 -5.33
C ALA A 17 3.88 -12.75 -6.24
N LEU A 18 4.09 -12.97 -7.56
CA LEU A 18 4.27 -11.91 -8.54
C LEU A 18 2.98 -11.53 -9.29
N THR A 19 1.91 -12.31 -9.13
CA THR A 19 0.65 -12.04 -9.83
C THR A 19 -0.22 -11.13 -8.95
N PRO A 20 -0.64 -9.96 -9.44
CA PRO A 20 -1.54 -9.10 -8.69
C PRO A 20 -2.91 -9.74 -8.49
N PRO A 21 -3.67 -9.30 -7.48
CA PRO A 21 -5.07 -9.68 -7.34
C PRO A 21 -5.92 -9.17 -8.51
N GLU A 22 -7.05 -9.81 -8.74
CA GLU A 22 -8.13 -9.22 -9.54
C GLU A 22 -8.76 -8.06 -8.77
N LEU A 23 -9.01 -6.96 -9.47
CA LEU A 23 -9.53 -5.72 -8.88
C LEU A 23 -10.67 -5.18 -9.75
N PRO A 24 -11.69 -4.56 -9.15
CA PRO A 24 -12.73 -3.89 -9.92
C PRO A 24 -12.15 -2.77 -10.78
N GLU A 25 -12.86 -2.40 -11.84
CA GLU A 25 -12.55 -1.19 -12.61
C GLU A 25 -12.87 0.05 -11.78
N TYR A 26 -12.00 1.06 -11.87
CA TYR A 26 -12.26 2.35 -11.25
C TYR A 26 -13.16 3.19 -12.16
N GLN A 27 -14.14 3.85 -11.57
CA GLN A 27 -15.02 4.79 -12.27
C GLN A 27 -14.67 6.22 -11.84
N SER A 28 -14.01 6.98 -12.72
CA SER A 28 -13.79 8.40 -12.49
C SER A 28 -15.12 9.14 -12.64
N LEU A 29 -15.62 9.67 -11.52
CA LEU A 29 -16.90 10.35 -11.42
C LEU A 29 -16.71 11.67 -10.68
N LYS A 30 -17.59 12.63 -10.95
CA LYS A 30 -17.57 13.90 -10.23
C LYS A 30 -17.75 13.65 -8.72
N MET A 31 -16.77 14.07 -7.94
CA MET A 31 -16.80 13.98 -6.48
C MET A 31 -17.70 15.05 -5.87
N GLN A 32 -18.46 14.66 -4.85
CA GLN A 32 -19.28 15.55 -4.03
C GLN A 32 -19.07 15.23 -2.54
N TYR A 33 -18.41 16.12 -1.81
CA TYR A 33 -18.25 15.99 -0.36
C TYR A 33 -19.56 16.35 0.34
N VAL A 34 -20.07 15.44 1.17
CA VAL A 34 -21.39 15.59 1.83
C VAL A 34 -21.32 16.50 3.05
N ASN A 35 -20.25 16.39 3.84
CA ASN A 35 -20.09 17.05 5.13
C ASN A 35 -18.76 17.82 5.24
N ALA A 36 -18.30 18.46 4.17
CA ALA A 36 -17.03 19.20 4.10
C ALA A 36 -16.85 20.29 5.18
N ASN A 37 -17.95 20.80 5.75
CA ASN A 37 -17.95 21.82 6.81
C ASN A 37 -18.20 21.22 8.21
N GLY A 38 -18.03 19.90 8.38
CA GLY A 38 -18.20 19.22 9.67
C GLY A 38 -17.14 19.62 10.72
N TYR A 39 -16.01 20.15 10.26
CA TYR A 39 -14.91 20.64 11.09
C TYR A 39 -14.96 22.18 11.12
N LYS A 40 -15.06 22.76 12.33
CA LYS A 40 -15.35 24.19 12.52
C LYS A 40 -14.13 25.09 12.27
N ASP A 41 -12.94 24.60 12.60
CA ASP A 41 -11.71 25.40 12.68
C ASP A 41 -10.59 24.89 11.75
N GLU A 42 -10.79 23.76 11.06
CA GLU A 42 -9.84 23.16 10.11
C GLU A 42 -10.58 22.74 8.83
N PRO A 43 -9.99 22.90 7.64
CA PRO A 43 -10.55 22.33 6.43
C PRO A 43 -10.54 20.79 6.50
N SER A 44 -11.56 20.14 5.93
CA SER A 44 -11.71 18.67 6.01
C SER A 44 -10.54 17.89 5.42
N ASP A 45 -9.74 18.52 4.55
CA ASP A 45 -8.53 17.92 3.99
C ASP A 45 -7.41 17.71 5.02
N TRP A 46 -7.39 18.45 6.14
CA TRP A 46 -6.49 18.15 7.26
C TRP A 46 -6.79 16.76 7.83
N PHE A 47 -8.06 16.44 8.12
CA PHE A 47 -8.46 15.15 8.68
C PHE A 47 -8.05 13.98 7.78
N HIS A 48 -8.12 14.17 6.46
CA HIS A 48 -7.72 13.15 5.47
C HIS A 48 -6.23 12.79 5.56
N HIS A 49 -5.37 13.73 5.93
CA HIS A 49 -3.92 13.63 5.84
C HIS A 49 -3.18 13.94 7.15
N ALA A 50 -3.89 13.99 8.28
CA ALA A 50 -3.30 14.12 9.60
C ALA A 50 -2.45 12.88 9.93
N SER A 51 -1.13 13.04 9.98
CA SER A 51 -0.22 11.94 10.28
C SER A 51 -0.39 11.45 11.72
N GLN A 52 -0.50 10.13 11.87
CA GLN A 52 -0.51 9.45 13.16
C GLN A 52 0.91 8.99 13.59
N GLY A 53 1.96 9.44 12.88
CA GLY A 53 3.32 8.96 13.09
C GLY A 53 3.54 7.51 12.65
N THR A 54 2.62 6.95 11.86
CA THR A 54 2.65 5.55 11.44
C THR A 54 3.45 5.34 10.15
N ALA A 55 3.93 4.11 9.97
CA ALA A 55 4.58 3.61 8.75
C ALA A 55 3.96 2.28 8.33
N THR A 56 2.63 2.30 8.12
CA THR A 56 1.85 1.09 7.80
C THR A 56 2.17 0.53 6.41
N ILE A 57 2.64 1.37 5.48
CA ILE A 57 3.19 0.90 4.21
C ILE A 57 4.68 0.61 4.43
N PRO A 58 5.13 -0.66 4.34
CA PRO A 58 6.41 -1.09 4.91
C PRO A 58 7.62 -0.82 3.98
N ILE A 59 7.55 0.25 3.19
CA ILE A 59 8.62 0.72 2.30
C ILE A 59 8.73 2.26 2.36
N PRO A 60 9.89 2.84 2.02
CA PRO A 60 10.02 4.28 1.90
C PRO A 60 9.00 4.90 0.95
N TYR A 61 8.51 6.08 1.30
CA TYR A 61 7.59 6.87 0.48
C TYR A 61 8.11 7.07 -0.94
N ALA A 62 9.40 7.39 -1.09
CA ALA A 62 10.04 7.57 -2.39
C ALA A 62 9.96 6.31 -3.27
N TRP A 63 9.96 5.12 -2.68
CA TRP A 63 9.78 3.88 -3.42
C TRP A 63 8.31 3.68 -3.80
N LEU A 64 7.39 3.90 -2.86
CA LEU A 64 5.95 3.77 -3.09
C LEU A 64 5.48 4.59 -4.30
N VAL A 65 5.89 5.86 -4.38
CA VAL A 65 5.48 6.76 -5.48
C VAL A 65 6.21 6.49 -6.79
N ALA A 66 7.30 5.73 -6.77
CA ALA A 66 8.09 5.37 -7.95
C ALA A 66 7.70 4.01 -8.56
N LEU A 67 6.98 3.18 -7.80
CA LEU A 67 6.57 1.84 -8.21
C LEU A 67 5.54 1.91 -9.34
N GLU A 68 5.72 1.01 -10.31
CA GLU A 68 4.73 0.73 -11.33
C GLU A 68 3.72 -0.30 -10.82
N ALA A 69 2.45 -0.11 -11.19
CA ALA A 69 1.39 -1.07 -10.96
C ALA A 69 1.82 -2.45 -11.50
N PRO A 70 1.57 -3.55 -10.77
CA PRO A 70 2.00 -4.88 -11.17
C PRO A 70 1.29 -5.33 -12.45
N LYS A 71 2.03 -5.95 -13.36
CA LYS A 71 1.46 -6.58 -14.56
C LYS A 71 0.74 -7.87 -14.18
N SER A 72 -0.46 -8.11 -14.72
CA SER A 72 -1.22 -9.34 -14.49
C SER A 72 -0.51 -10.60 -15.00
N ASN A 73 0.31 -10.45 -16.05
CA ASN A 73 1.09 -11.54 -16.61
C ASN A 73 2.59 -11.31 -16.37
N PRO A 74 3.27 -12.16 -15.56
CA PRO A 74 4.71 -12.09 -15.35
C PRO A 74 5.54 -12.20 -16.63
N TRP A 75 5.03 -12.80 -17.70
CA TRP A 75 5.73 -12.86 -19.00
C TRP A 75 5.87 -11.49 -19.67
N TRP A 76 4.98 -10.54 -19.35
CA TRP A 76 5.06 -9.16 -19.85
C TRP A 76 5.89 -8.24 -18.95
N LEU A 77 6.47 -8.76 -17.88
CA LEU A 77 7.31 -8.00 -16.95
C LEU A 77 8.40 -7.18 -17.65
N PHE A 78 8.96 -7.73 -18.72
CA PHE A 78 10.09 -7.16 -19.45
C PHE A 78 9.67 -6.20 -20.58
N PHE A 79 8.36 -5.97 -20.77
CA PHE A 79 7.83 -5.21 -21.90
C PHE A 79 6.85 -4.13 -21.44
N GLY A 80 7.04 -2.91 -21.96
CA GLY A 80 6.17 -1.77 -21.68
C GLY A 80 6.36 -1.15 -20.30
N GLU A 81 5.72 0.00 -20.13
CA GLU A 81 5.55 0.71 -18.87
C GLU A 81 4.11 0.53 -18.41
N GLU A 82 3.90 0.44 -17.09
CA GLU A 82 2.58 0.50 -16.48
C GLU A 82 2.39 1.86 -15.82
N GLU A 83 1.15 2.21 -15.49
CA GLU A 83 0.87 3.33 -14.61
C GLU A 83 1.56 3.17 -13.24
N LEU A 84 1.68 4.26 -12.48
CA LEU A 84 2.22 4.20 -11.13
C LEU A 84 1.24 3.47 -10.20
N LEU A 85 1.78 2.71 -9.24
CA LEU A 85 1.00 1.96 -8.26
C LEU A 85 0.01 2.86 -7.50
N ILE A 86 0.43 4.09 -7.17
CA ILE A 86 -0.36 5.09 -6.45
C ILE A 86 -1.35 5.87 -7.34
N GLY A 87 -1.40 5.58 -8.65
CA GLY A 87 -2.34 6.17 -9.60
C GLY A 87 -3.73 5.55 -9.52
N GLU A 88 -4.39 5.39 -10.67
CA GLU A 88 -5.73 4.79 -10.74
C GLU A 88 -5.74 3.37 -10.15
N TYR A 89 -4.64 2.63 -10.34
CA TYR A 89 -4.46 1.31 -9.77
C TYR A 89 -4.72 1.25 -8.25
N MET A 90 -4.27 2.25 -7.47
CA MET A 90 -4.53 2.29 -6.04
C MET A 90 -6.02 2.51 -5.74
N LEU A 91 -6.71 3.32 -6.53
CA LEU A 91 -8.13 3.64 -6.36
C LEU A 91 -9.03 2.41 -6.55
N ARG A 92 -8.60 1.43 -7.35
CA ARG A 92 -9.28 0.13 -7.50
C ARG A 92 -9.32 -0.71 -6.22
N HIS A 93 -8.52 -0.35 -5.21
CA HIS A 93 -8.55 -0.95 -3.87
C HIS A 93 -9.51 -0.21 -2.92
N GLY A 94 -10.32 0.71 -3.43
CA GLY A 94 -11.32 1.43 -2.66
C GLY A 94 -10.81 2.68 -1.93
N PHE A 95 -9.57 3.11 -2.20
CA PHE A 95 -9.09 4.45 -1.82
C PHE A 95 -9.84 5.54 -2.60
N ILE A 96 -9.83 6.77 -2.08
CA ILE A 96 -10.52 7.91 -2.68
C ILE A 96 -9.48 8.90 -3.18
N GLU A 97 -9.58 9.30 -4.44
CA GLU A 97 -8.71 10.33 -5.02
C GLU A 97 -8.92 11.68 -4.32
N GLN A 98 -7.84 12.47 -4.17
CA GLN A 98 -7.94 13.84 -3.68
C GLN A 98 -6.90 14.70 -4.41
N PRO A 99 -7.28 15.90 -4.91
CA PRO A 99 -6.31 16.81 -5.50
C PRO A 99 -5.30 17.31 -4.47
N ALA A 100 -4.17 17.81 -4.96
CA ALA A 100 -3.16 18.41 -4.09
C ALA A 100 -3.72 19.62 -3.32
N SER A 101 -3.32 19.74 -2.06
CA SER A 101 -3.70 20.83 -1.15
C SER A 101 -2.54 21.21 -0.23
N HIS A 102 -2.77 22.13 0.70
CA HIS A 102 -1.76 22.47 1.71
C HIS A 102 -1.43 21.26 2.61
N SER A 103 -2.45 20.52 3.05
CA SER A 103 -2.31 19.31 3.87
C SER A 103 -1.87 18.08 3.06
N ASN A 104 -2.03 18.13 1.73
CA ASN A 104 -1.69 17.04 0.83
C ASN A 104 -0.96 17.56 -0.43
N PRO A 105 0.28 18.04 -0.32
CA PRO A 105 0.97 18.67 -1.45
C PRO A 105 1.26 17.72 -2.61
N ASP A 106 1.29 16.42 -2.36
CA ASP A 106 1.60 15.39 -3.36
C ASP A 106 0.33 14.78 -4.00
N GLY A 107 -0.88 15.21 -3.60
CA GLY A 107 -2.15 14.70 -4.13
C GLY A 107 -2.37 13.21 -3.84
N LEU A 108 -1.96 12.75 -2.66
CA LEU A 108 -2.17 11.38 -2.21
C LEU A 108 -3.66 11.07 -2.03
N PRO A 109 -4.11 9.82 -2.24
CA PRO A 109 -5.46 9.41 -1.88
C PRO A 109 -5.79 9.71 -0.41
N ILE A 110 -7.07 10.00 -0.14
CA ILE A 110 -7.60 10.20 1.23
C ILE A 110 -7.16 9.03 2.11
N GLY A 111 -6.66 9.34 3.30
CA GLY A 111 -6.24 8.32 4.26
C GLY A 111 -4.74 8.06 4.30
N ILE A 112 -3.91 8.79 3.55
CA ILE A 112 -2.47 8.55 3.50
C ILE A 112 -1.70 9.81 3.88
N ALA A 113 -0.82 9.70 4.88
CA ALA A 113 0.03 10.80 5.31
C ALA A 113 1.51 10.41 5.28
N LYS A 114 2.37 11.43 5.20
CA LYS A 114 3.81 11.26 5.32
C LYS A 114 4.24 11.33 6.79
N THR A 115 5.21 10.50 7.16
CA THR A 115 5.90 10.56 8.45
C THR A 115 7.40 10.57 8.21
N GLU A 116 8.10 11.62 8.62
CA GLU A 116 9.53 11.74 8.37
C GLU A 116 10.37 10.88 9.32
N SER A 117 11.62 10.60 8.91
CA SER A 117 12.64 10.07 9.80
C SER A 117 12.33 8.70 10.43
N ILE A 118 11.68 7.80 9.69
CA ILE A 118 11.33 6.45 10.13
C ILE A 118 12.40 5.43 9.72
N TYR A 119 12.68 4.47 10.61
CA TYR A 119 13.50 3.30 10.30
C TYR A 119 12.68 2.25 9.55
N PHE A 120 13.25 1.70 8.48
CA PHE A 120 12.67 0.59 7.73
C PHE A 120 13.57 -0.63 7.82
N ALA A 121 12.95 -1.81 7.86
CA ALA A 121 13.68 -3.05 7.80
C ALA A 121 14.39 -3.20 6.44
N GLY A 122 15.66 -3.60 6.46
CA GLY A 122 16.49 -3.71 5.27
C GLY A 122 17.09 -2.40 4.78
N LEU A 123 16.93 -1.30 5.54
CA LEU A 123 17.60 -0.02 5.28
C LEU A 123 18.46 0.40 6.47
N ASN A 124 19.70 0.79 6.20
CA ASN A 124 20.62 1.33 7.20
C ASN A 124 20.46 2.84 7.46
N ARG A 125 19.35 3.42 6.99
CA ARG A 125 19.05 4.86 7.07
C ARG A 125 17.59 5.10 7.37
N LYS A 126 17.30 6.27 7.92
CA LYS A 126 15.93 6.76 8.05
C LYS A 126 15.40 7.25 6.71
N ALA A 127 14.10 7.09 6.48
CA ALA A 127 13.41 7.61 5.30
C ALA A 127 12.03 8.14 5.68
N THR A 128 11.44 8.95 4.80
CA THR A 128 10.04 9.34 4.90
C THR A 128 9.16 8.11 4.64
N ALA A 129 8.22 7.84 5.54
CA ALA A 129 7.23 6.80 5.43
C ALA A 129 5.91 7.33 4.87
N ALA A 130 5.11 6.42 4.31
CA ALA A 130 3.68 6.62 4.13
C ALA A 130 2.92 5.76 5.14
N GLY A 131 1.94 6.35 5.81
CA GLY A 131 1.12 5.68 6.81
C GLY A 131 -0.35 5.97 6.60
N PHE A 132 -1.20 5.03 6.98
CA PHE A 132 -2.64 5.21 6.99
C PHE A 132 -3.05 6.15 8.13
N THR A 133 -3.91 7.10 7.81
CA THR A 133 -4.60 8.00 8.76
C THR A 133 -5.93 7.41 9.16
N CYS A 134 -6.64 8.05 10.10
CA CYS A 134 -8.00 7.68 10.48
C CYS A 134 -8.95 7.63 9.26
N ALA A 135 -8.74 8.54 8.30
CA ALA A 135 -9.57 8.65 7.09
C ALA A 135 -9.45 7.45 6.14
N ALA A 136 -8.37 6.65 6.21
CA ALA A 136 -8.25 5.42 5.42
C ALA A 136 -9.34 4.38 5.75
N CYS A 137 -9.87 4.44 6.98
CA CYS A 137 -10.89 3.55 7.51
C CYS A 137 -12.24 4.26 7.73
N HIS A 138 -12.20 5.57 8.00
CA HIS A 138 -13.36 6.35 8.43
C HIS A 138 -13.77 7.48 7.47
N THR A 139 -13.37 7.39 6.20
CA THR A 139 -13.96 8.22 5.14
C THR A 139 -14.54 7.29 4.07
N GLY A 140 -15.86 7.32 3.94
CA GLY A 140 -16.61 6.46 3.04
C GLY A 140 -16.91 7.11 1.71
N GLN A 141 -17.26 6.28 0.74
CA GLN A 141 -17.74 6.71 -0.58
C GLN A 141 -18.92 5.87 -1.04
N LEU A 142 -19.83 6.50 -1.80
CA LEU A 142 -20.90 5.81 -2.52
C LEU A 142 -21.14 6.47 -3.88
N ILE A 143 -21.61 5.67 -4.84
CA ILE A 143 -21.96 6.15 -6.17
C ILE A 143 -23.48 6.23 -6.29
N TYR A 144 -23.99 7.40 -6.68
CA TYR A 144 -25.40 7.62 -6.97
C TYR A 144 -25.56 8.67 -8.05
N ALA A 145 -26.39 8.40 -9.07
CA ALA A 145 -26.69 9.33 -10.18
C ALA A 145 -25.43 10.00 -10.79
N ASP A 146 -24.47 9.18 -11.22
CA ASP A 146 -23.19 9.57 -11.86
C ASP A 146 -22.29 10.49 -11.01
N LYS A 147 -22.46 10.45 -9.69
CA LYS A 147 -21.62 11.17 -8.73
C LYS A 147 -21.07 10.23 -7.69
N ARG A 148 -19.85 10.52 -7.25
CA ARG A 148 -19.20 9.88 -6.11
C ARG A 148 -19.35 10.78 -4.90
N TYR A 149 -20.16 10.36 -3.95
CA TYR A 149 -20.36 11.08 -2.69
C TYR A 149 -19.29 10.64 -1.68
N ILE A 150 -18.56 11.60 -1.12
CA ILE A 150 -17.55 11.38 -0.09
C ILE A 150 -18.11 11.82 1.27
N ILE A 151 -18.00 10.95 2.27
CA ILE A 151 -18.64 11.15 3.57
C ILE A 151 -17.61 10.90 4.68
N ASP A 152 -17.24 11.96 5.38
CA ASP A 152 -16.33 11.87 6.51
C ASP A 152 -17.06 11.24 7.69
N GLY A 153 -16.38 10.31 8.35
CA GLY A 153 -16.93 9.49 9.43
C GLY A 153 -17.75 8.28 8.98
N ALA A 154 -17.93 8.07 7.67
CA ALA A 154 -18.54 6.85 7.14
C ALA A 154 -17.50 5.70 7.03
N PRO A 155 -17.95 4.43 7.00
CA PRO A 155 -17.06 3.29 6.74
C PRO A 155 -16.36 3.41 5.38
N ALA A 156 -15.02 3.27 5.36
CA ALA A 156 -14.28 3.25 4.12
C ALA A 156 -14.60 2.00 3.29
N SER A 157 -14.43 2.13 1.97
CA SER A 157 -14.53 1.00 1.04
C SER A 157 -13.18 0.37 0.74
N THR A 158 -12.14 0.65 1.51
CA THR A 158 -10.78 0.18 1.25
C THR A 158 -10.65 -1.33 1.47
N ASP A 159 -9.78 -1.98 0.68
CA ASP A 159 -9.31 -3.35 0.89
C ASP A 159 -7.78 -3.36 1.02
N LEU A 160 -7.33 -3.37 2.28
CA LEU A 160 -5.91 -3.33 2.59
C LEU A 160 -5.21 -4.65 2.27
N GLY A 161 -5.91 -5.79 2.32
CA GLY A 161 -5.35 -7.10 2.00
C GLY A 161 -5.00 -7.21 0.51
N LEU A 162 -5.92 -6.79 -0.36
CA LEU A 162 -5.66 -6.70 -1.79
C LEU A 162 -4.56 -5.67 -2.10
N PHE A 163 -4.55 -4.52 -1.42
CA PHE A 163 -3.50 -3.53 -1.62
C PHE A 163 -2.11 -4.07 -1.22
N THR A 164 -2.01 -4.77 -0.08
CA THR A 164 -0.77 -5.43 0.34
C THR A 164 -0.30 -6.47 -0.69
N ARG A 165 -1.21 -7.27 -1.25
CA ARG A 165 -0.87 -8.23 -2.32
C ARG A 165 -0.38 -7.54 -3.58
N SER A 166 -1.07 -6.48 -4.02
CA SER A 166 -0.66 -5.64 -5.14
C SER A 166 0.71 -5.01 -4.95
N LEU A 167 0.97 -4.45 -3.77
CA LEU A 167 2.26 -3.86 -3.41
C LEU A 167 3.38 -4.92 -3.43
N GLY A 168 3.13 -6.10 -2.86
CA GLY A 168 4.06 -7.23 -2.89
C GLY A 168 4.39 -7.67 -4.32
N ALA A 169 3.38 -7.79 -5.19
CA ALA A 169 3.57 -8.09 -6.60
C ALA A 169 4.39 -7.00 -7.32
N ALA A 170 4.09 -5.72 -7.08
CA ALA A 170 4.81 -4.59 -7.69
C ALA A 170 6.30 -4.58 -7.31
N LEU A 171 6.58 -4.78 -6.02
CA LEU A 171 7.94 -4.88 -5.47
C LEU A 171 8.68 -6.08 -6.05
N GLY A 172 8.07 -7.27 -6.01
CA GLY A 172 8.67 -8.51 -6.52
C GLY A 172 8.99 -8.43 -8.01
N GLN A 173 8.08 -7.86 -8.80
CA GLN A 173 8.29 -7.60 -10.23
C GLN A 173 9.44 -6.61 -10.46
N THR A 174 9.56 -5.57 -9.63
CA THR A 174 10.65 -4.58 -9.72
C THR A 174 12.01 -5.21 -9.40
N VAL A 175 12.09 -6.04 -8.36
CA VAL A 175 13.30 -6.81 -8.04
C VAL A 175 13.66 -7.79 -9.14
N LEU A 176 12.68 -8.54 -9.65
CA LEU A 176 12.92 -9.53 -10.71
C LEU A 176 13.45 -8.85 -11.98
N SER A 177 12.91 -7.68 -12.34
CA SER A 177 13.45 -6.88 -13.44
C SER A 177 14.90 -6.46 -13.19
N GLY A 178 15.23 -6.01 -11.97
CA GLY A 178 16.59 -5.58 -11.61
C GLY A 178 17.66 -6.67 -11.64
N LYS A 179 17.25 -7.95 -11.53
CA LYS A 179 18.12 -9.14 -11.60
C LYS A 179 18.50 -9.54 -13.03
N VAL A 180 17.76 -9.07 -14.04
CA VAL A 180 18.01 -9.40 -15.45
C VAL A 180 18.71 -8.24 -16.15
N ASN A 181 20.03 -8.33 -16.33
CA ASN A 181 20.86 -7.23 -16.86
C ASN A 181 20.44 -6.69 -18.23
N ILE A 182 19.79 -7.50 -19.08
CA ILE A 182 19.40 -7.12 -20.45
C ILE A 182 17.94 -6.60 -20.49
N LEU A 183 17.12 -6.93 -19.48
CA LEU A 183 15.67 -6.65 -19.44
C LEU A 183 15.26 -5.99 -18.11
N ASN A 184 16.04 -5.02 -17.65
CA ASN A 184 15.85 -4.30 -16.40
C ASN A 184 14.98 -3.03 -16.53
N GLY A 185 14.20 -2.88 -17.62
CA GLY A 185 13.49 -1.64 -17.93
C GLY A 185 12.58 -1.12 -16.80
N ARG A 186 11.86 -2.00 -16.10
CA ARG A 186 11.05 -1.61 -14.93
C ARG A 186 11.92 -1.12 -13.78
N PHE A 187 12.97 -1.87 -13.42
CA PHE A 187 13.90 -1.44 -12.37
C PHE A 187 14.58 -0.12 -12.72
N ASP A 188 14.96 0.08 -13.98
CA ASP A 188 15.64 1.29 -14.42
C ASP A 188 14.74 2.53 -14.33
N ARG A 189 13.46 2.41 -14.67
CA ARG A 189 12.48 3.50 -14.47
C ARG A 189 12.25 3.77 -12.98
N PHE A 190 12.09 2.72 -12.18
CA PHE A 190 12.00 2.83 -10.71
C PHE A 190 13.22 3.55 -10.12
N ALA A 191 14.43 3.09 -10.44
CA ALA A 191 15.68 3.67 -9.94
C ALA A 191 15.84 5.13 -10.36
N ARG A 192 15.49 5.47 -11.61
CA ARG A 192 15.55 6.86 -12.09
C ARG A 192 14.58 7.77 -11.33
N ARG A 193 13.37 7.30 -11.03
CA ARG A 193 12.38 8.05 -10.21
C ARG A 193 12.82 8.20 -8.75
N VAL A 194 13.41 7.15 -8.15
CA VAL A 194 13.87 7.16 -6.74
C VAL A 194 15.15 7.97 -6.54
N LEU A 195 16.12 7.83 -7.43
CA LEU A 195 17.47 8.41 -7.26
C LEU A 195 17.58 9.81 -7.87
N GLY A 196 16.77 10.14 -8.88
CA GLY A 196 16.76 11.45 -9.52
C GLY A 196 18.15 11.85 -10.02
N SER A 197 18.66 13.00 -9.56
CA SER A 197 19.99 13.49 -9.92
C SER A 197 21.14 12.61 -9.42
N ASN A 198 20.89 11.75 -8.42
CA ASN A 198 21.88 10.81 -7.91
C ASN A 198 21.89 9.48 -8.68
N ASP A 199 21.15 9.36 -9.78
CA ASP A 199 21.06 8.13 -10.57
C ASP A 199 22.40 7.81 -11.28
N ASN A 200 23.14 6.83 -10.74
CA ASN A 200 24.39 6.34 -11.29
C ASN A 200 24.60 4.85 -10.94
N ILE A 201 25.66 4.24 -11.46
CA ILE A 201 25.94 2.81 -11.29
C ILE A 201 26.04 2.41 -9.81
N VAL A 202 26.70 3.23 -8.98
CA VAL A 202 26.93 2.93 -7.56
C VAL A 202 25.61 3.00 -6.79
N THR A 203 24.84 4.08 -6.97
CA THR A 203 23.57 4.27 -6.28
C THR A 203 22.49 3.29 -6.74
N ARG A 204 22.50 2.90 -8.02
CA ARG A 204 21.64 1.81 -8.54
C ARG A 204 21.96 0.48 -7.90
N ASN A 205 23.24 0.13 -7.75
CA ASN A 205 23.63 -1.14 -7.11
C ASN A 205 23.21 -1.14 -5.63
N GLN A 206 23.46 -0.05 -4.91
CA GLN A 206 22.98 0.08 -3.53
C GLN A 206 21.44 -0.05 -3.45
N LEU A 207 20.71 0.59 -4.37
CA LEU A 207 19.24 0.48 -4.41
C LEU A 207 18.77 -0.95 -4.69
N LYS A 208 19.50 -1.73 -5.49
CA LYS A 208 19.19 -3.16 -5.70
C LYS A 208 19.39 -3.95 -4.41
N ASP A 209 20.49 -3.70 -3.70
CA ASP A 209 20.81 -4.39 -2.45
C ASP A 209 19.77 -4.07 -1.37
N ASP A 210 19.47 -2.77 -1.17
CA ASP A 210 18.43 -2.27 -0.27
C ASP A 210 17.07 -2.93 -0.59
N LEU A 211 16.68 -2.97 -1.87
CA LEU A 211 15.39 -3.53 -2.29
C LEU A 211 15.33 -5.05 -2.09
N ASN A 212 16.42 -5.77 -2.36
CA ASN A 212 16.49 -7.21 -2.10
C ASN A 212 16.38 -7.50 -0.60
N GLU A 213 17.12 -6.77 0.25
CA GLU A 213 17.10 -6.97 1.70
C GLU A 213 15.72 -6.65 2.29
N THR A 214 15.10 -5.54 1.89
CA THR A 214 13.74 -5.20 2.31
C THR A 214 12.74 -6.31 1.92
N ILE A 215 12.74 -6.79 0.66
CA ILE A 215 11.81 -7.85 0.25
C ILE A 215 12.06 -9.16 1.01
N GLU A 216 13.32 -9.54 1.25
CA GLU A 216 13.63 -10.76 2.01
C GLU A 216 13.10 -10.71 3.44
N ILE A 217 13.12 -9.53 4.08
CA ILE A 217 12.55 -9.36 5.41
C ILE A 217 11.02 -9.37 5.35
N LEU A 218 10.43 -8.63 4.39
CA LEU A 218 8.97 -8.59 4.23
C LEU A 218 8.37 -9.95 3.87
N ALA A 219 9.06 -10.77 3.08
CA ALA A 219 8.63 -12.12 2.73
C ALA A 219 8.63 -13.08 3.93
N LYS A 220 9.46 -12.81 4.94
CA LYS A 220 9.48 -13.59 6.20
C LYS A 220 8.40 -13.13 7.18
N SER A 221 7.98 -11.87 7.11
CA SER A 221 6.87 -11.35 7.90
C SER A 221 5.54 -11.69 7.21
N SER A 222 4.92 -12.80 7.61
CA SER A 222 3.56 -13.13 7.19
C SER A 222 2.64 -13.21 8.40
N ASP A 223 1.47 -12.58 8.28
CA ASP A 223 0.38 -12.82 9.21
C ASP A 223 -0.27 -14.16 8.88
N THR A 224 -0.70 -14.90 9.92
CA THR A 224 -1.61 -16.02 9.78
C THR A 224 -3.01 -15.46 9.57
N ILE A 225 -3.51 -15.59 8.34
CA ILE A 225 -4.85 -15.16 7.94
C ILE A 225 -5.73 -16.39 7.79
N GLU A 226 -6.71 -16.55 8.67
CA GLU A 226 -7.63 -17.70 8.68
C GLU A 226 -8.93 -17.41 7.93
N VAL A 227 -9.21 -16.14 7.67
CA VAL A 227 -10.42 -15.67 6.99
C VAL A 227 -10.09 -14.58 5.98
N THR A 228 -10.79 -14.62 4.85
CA THR A 228 -10.66 -13.60 3.80
C THR A 228 -11.27 -12.28 4.26
N GLU A 229 -10.42 -11.27 4.40
CA GLU A 229 -10.82 -9.85 4.45
C GLU A 229 -11.33 -9.40 3.07
N GLY A 230 -11.92 -8.21 3.00
CA GLY A 230 -12.46 -7.69 1.75
C GLY A 230 -12.68 -6.19 1.81
N PHE A 231 -13.18 -5.62 0.72
CA PHE A 231 -13.67 -4.23 0.73
C PHE A 231 -14.58 -3.98 1.93
N THR A 232 -14.34 -2.85 2.62
CA THR A 232 -15.05 -2.40 3.84
C THR A 232 -14.76 -3.20 5.11
N ARG A 233 -13.95 -4.28 5.05
CA ARG A 233 -13.74 -5.23 6.15
C ARG A 233 -12.28 -5.46 6.48
N LEU A 234 -11.94 -5.32 7.75
CA LEU A 234 -10.60 -5.56 8.28
C LEU A 234 -10.68 -6.10 9.71
N ASP A 235 -9.77 -6.99 10.08
CA ASP A 235 -9.55 -7.36 11.47
C ASP A 235 -8.56 -6.38 12.13
N ALA A 236 -9.00 -5.13 12.28
CA ALA A 236 -8.16 -4.06 12.81
C ALA A 236 -7.66 -4.37 14.24
N LEU A 237 -8.50 -5.03 15.06
CA LEU A 237 -8.19 -5.32 16.45
C LEU A 237 -7.06 -6.33 16.58
N ASN A 238 -7.11 -7.46 15.87
CA ASN A 238 -6.01 -8.43 15.93
C ASN A 238 -4.75 -7.86 15.28
N ARG A 239 -4.87 -7.08 14.20
CA ARG A 239 -3.69 -6.43 13.56
C ARG A 239 -2.97 -5.47 14.50
N ILE A 240 -3.70 -4.55 15.13
CA ILE A 240 -3.15 -3.59 16.10
C ILE A 240 -2.65 -4.32 17.35
N GLY A 241 -3.44 -5.28 17.86
CA GLY A 241 -3.08 -6.09 19.02
C GLY A 241 -1.79 -6.88 18.79
N ASN A 242 -1.62 -7.49 17.62
CA ASN A 242 -0.39 -8.20 17.25
C ASN A 242 0.81 -7.26 17.10
N GLN A 243 0.60 -6.04 16.60
CA GLN A 243 1.68 -5.06 16.55
C GLN A 243 2.15 -4.70 17.97
N VAL A 244 1.23 -4.27 18.84
CA VAL A 244 1.56 -3.78 20.18
C VAL A 244 1.99 -4.93 21.11
N PHE A 245 1.16 -5.95 21.25
CA PHE A 245 1.32 -6.96 22.30
C PHE A 245 2.22 -8.13 21.91
N ASN A 246 2.43 -8.39 20.62
CA ASN A 246 3.41 -9.38 20.16
C ASN A 246 4.70 -8.71 19.70
N LYS A 247 4.69 -7.94 18.62
CA LYS A 247 5.91 -7.44 17.97
C LYS A 247 6.65 -6.43 18.84
N ASP A 248 6.00 -5.35 19.25
CA ASP A 248 6.64 -4.25 19.98
C ASP A 248 7.07 -4.67 21.40
N MET A 249 6.29 -5.55 22.04
CA MET A 249 6.63 -6.13 23.34
C MET A 249 7.58 -7.33 23.27
N SER A 250 7.93 -7.81 22.06
CA SER A 250 8.72 -9.02 21.86
C SER A 250 8.14 -10.25 22.61
N ARG A 251 6.82 -10.44 22.52
CA ARG A 251 6.10 -11.56 23.16
C ARG A 251 5.33 -12.38 22.12
N PRO A 252 5.98 -13.34 21.44
CA PRO A 252 5.33 -14.16 20.41
C PRO A 252 4.10 -14.92 20.89
N ALA A 253 4.04 -15.28 22.18
CA ALA A 253 2.90 -15.97 22.78
C ALA A 253 1.60 -15.14 22.77
N ASN A 254 1.67 -13.83 22.56
CA ASN A 254 0.51 -12.94 22.47
C ASN A 254 -0.07 -12.87 21.04
N TYR A 255 0.52 -13.58 20.07
CA TYR A 255 0.02 -13.57 18.71
C TYR A 255 -1.38 -14.18 18.60
N SER A 256 -2.28 -13.48 17.92
CA SER A 256 -3.61 -13.98 17.57
C SER A 256 -3.77 -13.98 16.05
N PRO A 257 -4.22 -15.08 15.42
CA PRO A 257 -4.49 -15.10 13.98
C PRO A 257 -5.52 -14.05 13.57
N ILE A 258 -5.42 -13.60 12.31
CA ILE A 258 -6.43 -12.73 11.70
C ILE A 258 -7.64 -13.59 11.32
N ASN A 259 -8.71 -13.50 12.11
CA ASN A 259 -9.87 -14.39 12.00
C ASN A 259 -11.24 -13.72 12.27
N ALA A 260 -11.27 -12.42 12.58
CA ALA A 260 -12.50 -11.72 12.95
C ALA A 260 -12.66 -10.37 12.22
N PRO A 261 -12.73 -10.34 10.88
CA PRO A 261 -12.89 -9.10 10.13
C PRO A 261 -14.28 -8.50 10.36
N VAL A 262 -14.29 -7.21 10.69
CA VAL A 262 -15.50 -6.42 10.90
C VAL A 262 -15.53 -5.25 9.94
N ASN A 263 -16.71 -4.67 9.75
CA ASN A 263 -16.83 -3.44 8.99
C ASN A 263 -16.17 -2.30 9.77
N TYR A 264 -15.56 -1.34 9.07
CA TYR A 264 -15.16 -0.09 9.71
C TYR A 264 -16.39 0.58 10.33
N PRO A 265 -16.37 0.95 11.63
CA PRO A 265 -17.53 1.58 12.24
C PRO A 265 -17.71 3.00 11.71
N HIS A 266 -18.97 3.44 11.62
CA HIS A 266 -19.27 4.85 11.44
C HIS A 266 -18.85 5.60 12.71
N ILE A 267 -18.28 6.79 12.53
CA ILE A 267 -17.81 7.64 13.64
C ILE A 267 -18.46 9.02 13.65
N TRP A 268 -19.41 9.29 12.75
CA TRP A 268 -20.11 10.58 12.64
C TRP A 268 -20.96 10.96 13.87
N THR A 269 -21.17 10.03 14.81
CA THR A 269 -21.88 10.24 16.09
C THR A 269 -20.95 10.16 17.30
N THR A 270 -19.65 9.99 17.06
CA THR A 270 -18.66 9.95 18.13
C THR A 270 -18.38 11.37 18.63
N SER A 271 -18.43 11.57 19.94
CA SER A 271 -18.32 12.88 20.57
C SER A 271 -16.90 13.47 20.62
N TRP A 272 -15.88 12.76 20.12
CA TRP A 272 -14.50 13.23 20.09
C TRP A 272 -13.74 12.67 18.88
N PHE A 273 -13.11 13.56 18.11
CA PHE A 273 -12.00 13.33 17.18
C PHE A 273 -11.10 14.56 17.17
#